data_AF-A0A957GKU3-F1
#
_entry.id   AF-A0A957GKU3-F1
#
_cell.length_a   1.000
_cell.length_b   1.000
_cell.length_c   1.000
_cell.angle_alpha   90.00
_cell.angle_beta   90.00
_cell.angle_gamma   90.00
#
_symmetry.space_group_name_H-M   'P 1'
#
loop_
_entity.id
_entity.type
_entity.pdbx_description
1 polymer ?
#
loop_
_entity_poly.entity_id
_entity_poly.type
_entity_poly.pdbx_seq_one_letter_code
_entity_poly.pdbx_strand_id
1 'polypeptide(L)'
;MAVVNIVIRDRSDEYSTVSIPVADIANDGSNYSTIQNDVDDIISAIEALTTGEIARRQLVAYNQSVNDVRPANPYAQRELGLRLFYQDTVTQKKYHITVPAPDLLLVASGGTDDVDLSGVAVVNALVTYLETNMKSPVGNPVNFYRGKIVGRRN
;
A
#
# COMPACT_ATOMS: atom_id res chain seq x y z
N MET A 1 -16.92 -4.02 -6.36
CA MET A 1 -17.49 -2.68 -6.19
C MET A 1 -16.48 -1.78 -5.52
N ALA A 2 -16.00 -0.79 -6.26
CA ALA A 2 -15.11 0.25 -5.78
C ALA A 2 -15.86 1.16 -4.80
N VAL A 3 -15.12 1.74 -3.86
CA VAL A 3 -15.69 2.63 -2.83
C VAL A 3 -14.86 3.89 -2.72
N VAL A 4 -15.54 5.03 -2.71
CA VAL A 4 -14.95 6.32 -2.39
C VAL A 4 -15.21 6.63 -0.93
N ASN A 5 -14.16 6.88 -0.17
CA ASN A 5 -14.23 7.35 1.20
C ASN A 5 -13.84 8.84 1.25
N ILE A 6 -14.75 9.67 1.74
CA ILE A 6 -14.57 11.11 1.91
C ILE A 6 -14.61 11.42 3.39
N VAL A 7 -13.54 12.01 3.91
CA VAL A 7 -13.43 12.41 5.31
C VAL A 7 -13.70 13.91 5.42
N ILE A 8 -14.68 14.26 6.23
CA ILE A 8 -15.09 15.64 6.50
C ILE A 8 -14.71 15.97 7.95
N ARG A 9 -14.05 17.11 8.15
CA ARG A 9 -13.71 17.65 9.47
C ARG A 9 -14.75 18.67 9.88
N ASP A 10 -15.25 18.55 11.10
CA ASP A 10 -16.20 19.52 11.67
C ASP A 10 -15.50 20.60 12.53
N ARG A 11 -16.29 21.51 13.09
CA ARG A 11 -15.80 22.61 13.93
C ARG A 11 -15.16 22.15 15.25
N SER A 12 -15.51 20.96 15.73
CA SER A 12 -14.98 20.34 16.95
C SER A 12 -13.68 19.57 16.70
N ASP A 13 -13.13 19.63 15.49
CA ASP A 13 -11.98 18.85 15.04
C ASP A 13 -12.22 17.33 15.02
N GLU A 14 -13.49 16.93 14.94
CA GLU A 14 -13.86 15.54 14.74
C GLU A 14 -13.94 15.21 13.25
N TYR A 15 -13.67 13.95 12.93
CA TYR A 15 -13.67 13.45 11.56
C TYR A 15 -14.85 12.51 11.35
N SER A 16 -15.70 12.85 10.39
CA SER A 16 -16.76 11.98 9.90
C SER A 16 -16.39 11.43 8.51
N THR A 17 -16.80 10.19 8.21
CA THR A 17 -16.52 9.57 6.90
C THR A 17 -17.81 9.25 6.18
N VAL A 18 -17.89 9.66 4.92
CA VAL A 18 -18.94 9.28 3.97
C VAL A 18 -18.35 8.26 3.00
N SER A 19 -18.97 7.09 2.89
CA SER A 19 -18.56 6.01 2.00
C SER A 19 -19.60 5.82 0.92
N ILE A 20 -19.22 6.02 -0.34
CA ILE A 20 -20.12 5.94 -1.49
C ILE A 20 -19.62 4.83 -2.43
N PRO A 21 -20.46 3.84 -2.75
CA PRO A 21 -20.12 2.85 -3.76
C PRO A 21 -20.16 3.48 -5.15
N VAL A 22 -19.13 3.20 -5.97
CA VAL A 22 -19.03 3.67 -7.34
C VAL A 22 -18.80 2.49 -8.29
N ALA A 23 -18.84 2.75 -9.60
CA ALA A 23 -18.55 1.73 -10.60
C ALA A 23 -17.16 1.12 -10.39
N ASP A 24 -17.02 -0.19 -10.65
CA ASP A 24 -15.74 -0.87 -10.60
C ASP A 24 -14.80 -0.34 -11.71
N ILE A 25 -13.52 -0.21 -11.37
CA ILE A 25 -12.48 0.06 -12.37
C ILE A 25 -12.34 -1.20 -13.23
N ALA A 26 -12.47 -1.05 -14.55
CA ALA A 26 -12.29 -2.12 -15.50
C ALA A 26 -10.88 -2.71 -15.37
N ASN A 27 -10.72 -4.00 -15.65
CA ASN A 27 -9.43 -4.69 -15.50
C ASN A 27 -8.30 -4.07 -16.36
N ASP A 28 -8.67 -3.41 -17.46
CA ASP A 28 -7.75 -2.69 -18.34
C ASP A 28 -7.56 -1.22 -17.96
N GLY A 29 -8.25 -0.75 -16.92
CA GLY A 29 -8.22 0.65 -16.46
C GLY A 29 -8.88 1.64 -17.41
N SER A 30 -9.54 1.19 -18.48
CA SER A 30 -10.06 2.06 -19.56
C SER A 30 -11.09 3.08 -19.08
N ASN A 31 -11.86 2.74 -18.05
CA ASN A 31 -12.87 3.61 -17.45
C ASN A 31 -12.37 4.46 -16.27
N TYR A 32 -11.08 4.40 -15.91
CA TYR A 32 -10.56 5.11 -14.74
C TYR A 32 -10.80 6.63 -14.81
N SER A 33 -10.55 7.24 -15.97
CA SER A 33 -10.77 8.68 -16.15
C SER A 33 -12.24 9.07 -16.00
N THR A 34 -13.16 8.23 -16.45
CA THR A 34 -14.60 8.48 -16.31
C THR A 34 -15.01 8.40 -14.84
N ILE A 35 -14.58 7.34 -14.14
CA ILE A 35 -14.84 7.20 -12.71
C ILE A 35 -14.24 8.37 -11.93
N GLN A 36 -13.03 8.82 -12.27
CA GLN A 36 -12.40 9.95 -11.60
C GLN A 36 -13.25 11.22 -11.73
N ASN A 37 -13.81 11.49 -12.91
CA ASN A 37 -14.73 12.63 -13.13
C ASN A 37 -16.01 12.47 -12.30
N ASP A 38 -16.62 11.28 -12.30
CA ASP A 38 -17.82 11.02 -11.49
C ASP A 38 -17.56 11.24 -9.99
N VAL A 39 -16.38 10.84 -9.52
CA VAL A 39 -15.95 11.06 -8.12
C VAL A 39 -15.73 12.54 -7.83
N ASP A 40 -15.13 13.29 -8.75
CA ASP A 40 -14.94 14.73 -8.60
C ASP A 40 -16.31 15.46 -8.57
N ASP A 41 -17.29 15.04 -9.40
CA ASP A 41 -18.66 15.56 -9.38
C ASP A 41 -19.38 15.26 -8.05
N ILE A 42 -19.23 14.04 -7.51
CA ILE A 42 -19.76 13.66 -6.19
C ILE A 42 -19.14 14.53 -5.09
N ILE A 43 -17.83 14.79 -5.15
CA ILE A 43 -17.14 15.65 -4.19
C ILE A 43 -17.70 17.06 -4.25
N SER A 44 -17.84 17.64 -5.45
CA SER A 44 -18.44 18.97 -5.62
C SER A 44 -19.88 19.03 -5.10
N ALA A 45 -20.67 17.97 -5.31
CA ALA A 45 -22.03 17.88 -4.77
C ALA A 45 -22.04 17.83 -3.24
N ILE A 46 -21.10 17.11 -2.62
CA ILE A 46 -20.98 17.04 -1.16
C ILE A 46 -20.49 18.37 -0.60
N GLU A 47 -19.48 18.99 -1.20
CA GLU A 47 -18.95 20.29 -0.80
C GLU A 47 -20.04 21.38 -0.82
N ALA A 48 -20.97 21.32 -1.79
CA ALA A 48 -22.13 22.21 -1.82
C ALA A 48 -23.16 21.95 -0.70
N LEU A 49 -23.16 20.75 -0.09
CA LEU A 49 -24.11 20.35 0.97
C LEU A 49 -23.52 20.42 2.39
N THR A 50 -22.19 20.35 2.53
CA THR A 50 -21.52 20.36 3.84
C THR A 50 -20.99 21.75 4.19
N THR A 51 -21.06 22.12 5.47
CA THR A 51 -20.34 23.28 6.02
C THR A 51 -18.99 22.91 6.64
N GLY A 52 -18.68 21.61 6.71
CA GLY A 52 -17.38 21.08 7.16
C GLY A 52 -16.39 20.94 6.00
N GLU A 53 -15.11 20.90 6.33
CA GLU A 53 -14.01 20.86 5.34
C GLU A 53 -13.68 19.43 4.93
N ILE A 54 -13.50 19.19 3.62
CA ILE A 54 -13.08 17.87 3.13
C ILE A 54 -11.57 17.69 3.40
N ALA A 55 -11.25 16.85 4.39
CA ALA A 55 -9.89 16.63 4.85
C ALA A 55 -9.13 15.56 4.04
N ARG A 56 -9.84 14.57 3.47
CA ARG A 56 -9.22 13.47 2.73
C ARG A 56 -10.22 12.81 1.78
N ARG A 57 -9.74 12.42 0.60
CA ARG A 57 -10.43 11.51 -0.33
C ARG A 57 -9.62 10.24 -0.55
N GLN A 58 -10.27 9.10 -0.65
CA GLN A 58 -9.65 7.82 -0.98
C GLN A 58 -10.56 7.02 -1.91
N LEU A 59 -10.05 6.67 -3.10
CA LEU A 59 -10.68 5.71 -3.99
C LEU A 59 -10.07 4.33 -3.75
N VAL A 60 -10.90 3.36 -3.34
CA VAL A 60 -10.52 1.96 -3.21
C VAL A 60 -11.01 1.23 -4.46
N ALA A 61 -10.08 0.95 -5.38
CA ALA A 61 -10.39 0.37 -6.69
C ALA A 61 -11.04 -1.02 -6.59
N TYR A 62 -10.54 -1.86 -5.70
CA TYR A 62 -11.11 -3.17 -5.40
C TYR A 62 -10.79 -3.54 -3.95
N ASN A 63 -11.71 -4.27 -3.31
CA ASN A 63 -11.48 -4.94 -2.04
C ASN A 63 -11.97 -6.37 -2.17
N GLN A 64 -11.05 -7.32 -2.21
CA GLN A 64 -11.35 -8.74 -2.43
C GLN A 64 -10.71 -9.56 -1.31
N SER A 65 -11.52 -10.35 -0.62
CA SER A 65 -10.99 -11.40 0.25
C SER A 65 -10.40 -12.51 -0.63
N VAL A 66 -9.14 -12.86 -0.39
CA VAL A 66 -8.41 -13.86 -1.19
C VAL A 66 -8.31 -15.17 -0.42
N ASN A 67 -7.57 -15.17 0.69
CA ASN A 67 -7.39 -16.33 1.55
C ASN A 67 -7.38 -15.86 3.01
N ASP A 68 -8.39 -16.26 3.76
CA ASP A 68 -8.57 -15.94 5.19
C ASP A 68 -8.58 -17.23 6.04
N VAL A 69 -7.73 -18.19 5.66
CA VAL A 69 -7.52 -19.41 6.44
C VAL A 69 -6.41 -19.17 7.45
N ARG A 70 -6.64 -19.60 8.69
CA ARG A 70 -5.63 -19.53 9.76
C ARG A 70 -4.36 -20.29 9.34
N PRO A 71 -3.17 -19.65 9.37
CA PRO A 71 -1.92 -20.34 9.03
C PRO A 71 -1.64 -21.53 9.95
N ALA A 72 -1.23 -22.66 9.36
CA ALA A 72 -0.84 -23.86 10.10
C ALA A 72 0.58 -23.75 10.69
N ASN A 73 1.44 -22.95 10.07
CA ASN A 73 2.83 -22.77 10.51
C ASN A 73 2.87 -21.91 11.80
N PRO A 74 3.38 -22.43 12.92
CA PRO A 74 3.46 -21.69 14.18
C PRO A 74 4.40 -20.47 14.12
N TYR A 75 5.29 -20.40 13.11
CA TYR A 75 6.19 -19.28 12.87
C TYR A 75 5.60 -18.17 11.99
N ALA A 76 4.35 -18.32 11.51
CA ALA A 76 3.61 -17.28 10.80
C ALA A 76 3.13 -16.19 11.78
N GLN A 77 4.09 -15.45 12.32
CA GLN A 77 3.95 -14.52 13.44
C GLN A 77 4.00 -13.07 12.95
N ARG A 78 3.11 -12.20 13.46
CA ARG A 78 3.13 -10.75 13.14
C ARG A 78 4.30 -10.03 13.80
N GLU A 79 5.03 -10.72 14.67
CA GLU A 79 6.18 -10.27 15.42
C GLU A 79 7.45 -10.19 14.55
N LEU A 80 7.48 -10.91 13.42
CA LEU A 80 8.56 -10.91 12.43
C LEU A 80 8.11 -10.20 11.15
N GLY A 81 9.02 -9.44 10.55
CA GLY A 81 8.80 -8.75 9.28
C GLY A 81 10.03 -8.74 8.40
N LEU A 82 9.83 -8.85 7.08
CA LEU A 82 10.85 -8.55 6.08
C LEU A 82 10.72 -7.07 5.71
N ARG A 83 11.66 -6.24 6.16
CA ARG A 83 11.73 -4.82 5.82
C ARG A 83 12.62 -4.63 4.61
N LEU A 84 12.05 -4.11 3.53
CA LEU A 84 12.75 -3.77 2.31
C LEU A 84 12.87 -2.25 2.22
N PHE A 85 14.10 -1.77 2.14
CA PHE A 85 14.42 -0.36 2.02
C PHE A 85 14.63 -0.01 0.55
N TYR A 86 13.98 1.07 0.13
CA TYR A 86 14.06 1.59 -1.22
C TYR A 86 14.32 3.09 -1.20
N GLN A 87 14.83 3.58 -2.31
CA GLN A 87 15.03 5.01 -2.53
C GLN A 87 14.43 5.44 -3.85
N ASP A 88 13.95 6.67 -3.86
CA ASP A 88 13.55 7.36 -5.07
C ASP A 88 14.79 7.64 -5.94
N THR A 89 14.72 7.29 -7.23
CA THR A 89 15.84 7.43 -8.17
C THR A 89 16.18 8.88 -8.50
N VAL A 90 15.23 9.81 -8.35
CA VAL A 90 15.37 11.24 -8.66
C VAL A 90 15.66 12.03 -7.39
N THR A 91 14.80 11.91 -6.38
CA THR A 91 14.90 12.72 -5.15
C THR A 91 15.86 12.14 -4.12
N GLN A 92 16.31 10.90 -4.31
CA GLN A 92 17.19 10.17 -3.38
C GLN A 92 16.60 10.01 -1.97
N LYS A 93 15.30 10.28 -1.79
CA LYS A 93 14.61 10.08 -0.52
C LYS A 93 14.45 8.60 -0.24
N LYS A 94 14.73 8.22 1.00
CA LYS A 94 14.72 6.83 1.47
C LYS A 94 13.40 6.50 2.15
N TYR A 95 12.93 5.30 1.88
CA TYR A 95 11.67 4.77 2.36
C TYR A 95 11.81 3.27 2.65
N HIS A 96 10.76 2.68 3.18
CA HIS A 96 10.72 1.24 3.39
C HIS A 96 9.29 0.70 3.26
N ILE A 97 9.20 -0.57 2.91
CA ILE A 97 7.99 -1.38 3.03
C ILE A 97 8.30 -2.57 3.94
N THR A 98 7.28 -3.10 4.60
CA THR A 98 7.43 -4.27 5.47
C THR A 98 6.42 -5.34 5.08
N VAL A 99 6.93 -6.52 4.73
CA VAL A 99 6.12 -7.72 4.52
C VAL A 99 6.05 -8.48 5.85
N PRO A 100 4.87 -8.65 6.46
CA PRO A 100 4.74 -9.33 7.76
C PRO A 100 4.85 -10.85 7.61
N ALA A 101 5.22 -11.52 8.71
CA ALA A 101 5.30 -12.98 8.81
C ALA A 101 6.08 -13.66 7.66
N PRO A 102 7.33 -13.22 7.37
CA PRO A 102 8.10 -13.81 6.28
C PRO A 102 8.48 -15.26 6.61
N ASP A 103 8.54 -16.10 5.58
CA ASP A 103 9.11 -17.44 5.72
C ASP A 103 10.65 -17.34 5.79
N LEU A 104 11.19 -17.47 7.00
CA LEU A 104 12.63 -17.33 7.26
C LEU A 104 13.48 -18.36 6.51
N LEU A 105 12.94 -19.54 6.18
CA LEU A 105 13.68 -20.54 5.39
C LEU A 105 13.90 -20.07 3.95
N LEU A 106 13.02 -19.20 3.45
CA LEU A 106 13.09 -18.67 2.10
C LEU A 106 13.79 -17.31 2.02
N VAL A 107 13.86 -16.56 3.13
CA VAL A 107 14.37 -15.17 3.11
C VAL A 107 15.64 -14.94 3.91
N ALA A 108 15.96 -15.77 4.91
CA ALA A 108 17.08 -15.51 5.79
C ALA A 108 18.41 -15.95 5.16
N SER A 109 19.41 -15.07 5.24
CA SER A 109 20.80 -15.43 5.00
C SER A 109 21.40 -16.00 6.29
N GLY A 110 22.10 -17.13 6.22
CA GLY A 110 22.60 -17.84 7.40
C GLY A 110 23.43 -16.95 8.34
N GLY A 111 23.02 -16.86 9.61
CA GLY A 111 23.76 -16.15 10.65
C GLY A 111 23.61 -14.62 10.66
N THR A 112 22.76 -14.04 9.81
CA THR A 112 22.58 -12.58 9.72
C THR A 112 21.11 -12.19 9.60
N ASP A 113 20.76 -11.00 10.10
CA ASP A 113 19.42 -10.40 9.89
C ASP A 113 19.30 -9.69 8.53
N ASP A 114 20.42 -9.43 7.86
CA ASP A 114 20.40 -8.82 6.53
C ASP A 114 20.00 -9.87 5.48
N VAL A 115 19.20 -9.42 4.52
CA VAL A 115 18.69 -10.26 3.44
C VAL A 115 19.41 -9.89 2.15
N ASP A 116 19.98 -10.89 1.49
CA ASP A 116 20.59 -10.70 0.17
C ASP A 116 19.49 -10.58 -0.89
N LEU A 117 19.28 -9.34 -1.36
CA LEU A 117 18.26 -9.03 -2.37
C LEU A 117 18.50 -9.69 -3.72
N SER A 118 19.74 -10.09 -4.01
CA SER A 118 20.14 -10.66 -5.30
C SER A 118 20.32 -12.17 -5.24
N GLY A 119 20.88 -12.68 -4.14
CA GLY A 119 21.18 -14.10 -3.93
C GLY A 119 19.99 -14.94 -3.49
N VAL A 120 18.97 -14.33 -2.86
CA VAL A 120 17.73 -15.04 -2.49
C VAL A 120 16.71 -14.91 -3.60
N ALA A 121 16.49 -15.98 -4.37
CA ALA A 121 15.66 -15.98 -5.58
C ALA A 121 14.24 -15.42 -5.36
N VAL A 122 13.57 -15.78 -4.25
CA VAL A 122 12.22 -15.30 -3.94
C VAL A 122 12.20 -13.80 -3.65
N VAL A 123 13.21 -13.29 -2.95
CA VAL A 123 13.34 -11.86 -2.63
C VAL A 123 13.71 -11.07 -3.88
N ASN A 124 14.62 -11.58 -4.70
CA ASN A 124 15.02 -10.97 -5.96
C ASN A 124 13.84 -10.82 -6.93
N ALA A 125 13.02 -11.87 -7.07
CA ALA A 125 11.82 -11.84 -7.91
C ALA A 125 10.83 -10.76 -7.44
N LEU A 126 10.60 -10.65 -6.13
CA LEU A 126 9.75 -9.61 -5.56
C LEU A 126 10.33 -8.21 -5.79
N VAL A 127 11.63 -8.01 -5.53
CA VAL A 127 12.32 -6.72 -5.72
C VAL A 127 12.23 -6.28 -7.17
N THR A 128 12.56 -7.15 -8.12
CA THR A 128 12.50 -6.87 -9.57
C THR A 128 11.10 -6.43 -9.99
N TYR A 129 10.07 -7.13 -9.49
CA TYR A 129 8.68 -6.77 -9.78
C TYR A 129 8.29 -5.41 -9.18
N LEU A 130 8.73 -5.12 -7.96
CA LEU A 130 8.48 -3.84 -7.30
C LEU A 130 9.22 -2.69 -7.99
N GLU A 131 10.49 -2.83 -8.36
CA GLU A 131 11.22 -1.77 -9.07
C GLU A 131 10.60 -1.42 -10.42
N THR A 132 10.00 -2.42 -11.09
CA THR A 132 9.30 -2.23 -12.37
C THR A 132 7.98 -1.47 -12.20
N ASN A 133 7.19 -1.80 -11.17
CA ASN A 133 5.79 -1.38 -11.07
C ASN A 133 5.51 -0.35 -9.97
N MET A 134 6.31 -0.32 -8.91
CA MET A 134 6.13 0.59 -7.78
C MET A 134 6.68 1.98 -8.12
N LYS A 135 6.02 3.02 -7.58
CA LYS A 135 6.48 4.40 -7.64
C LYS A 135 6.71 4.94 -6.23
N SER A 136 7.60 5.92 -6.13
CA SER A 136 7.78 6.70 -4.90
C SER A 136 6.53 7.55 -4.62
N PRO A 137 6.37 8.11 -3.41
CA PRO A 137 5.24 9.00 -3.09
C PRO A 137 5.12 10.24 -3.99
N VAL A 138 6.15 10.58 -4.76
CA VAL A 138 6.15 11.67 -5.73
C VAL A 138 6.08 11.20 -7.18
N GLY A 139 5.85 9.89 -7.42
CA GLY A 139 5.62 9.33 -8.74
C GLY A 139 6.86 8.83 -9.49
N ASN A 140 8.05 8.87 -8.89
CA ASN A 140 9.30 8.48 -9.56
C ASN A 140 9.57 6.96 -9.47
N PRO A 141 10.42 6.40 -10.35
CA PRO A 141 10.95 5.05 -10.19
C PRO A 141 11.74 4.89 -8.88
N VAL A 142 11.77 3.66 -8.36
CA VAL A 142 12.42 3.31 -7.09
C VAL A 142 13.45 2.21 -7.28
N ASN A 143 14.51 2.25 -6.46
CA ASN A 143 15.50 1.18 -6.38
C ASN A 143 15.59 0.66 -4.95
N PHE A 144 15.58 -0.66 -4.78
CA PHE A 144 15.80 -1.31 -3.49
C PHE A 144 17.29 -1.50 -3.25
N TYR A 145 17.74 -1.22 -2.03
CA TYR A 145 19.16 -1.25 -1.70
C TYR A 145 19.47 -2.07 -0.45
N ARG A 146 18.45 -2.45 0.35
CA ARG A 146 18.65 -3.25 1.54
C ARG A 146 17.40 -4.03 1.92
N GLY A 147 17.57 -5.30 2.28
CA GLY A 147 16.56 -6.10 2.97
C GLY A 147 17.03 -6.45 4.38
N LYS A 148 16.12 -6.45 5.35
CA LYS A 148 16.43 -6.83 6.74
C LYS A 148 15.23 -7.53 7.39
N ILE A 149 15.49 -8.59 8.13
CA ILE A 149 14.54 -9.23 9.03
C ILE A 149 14.46 -8.38 10.30
N VAL A 150 13.25 -7.96 10.65
CA VAL A 150 12.97 -7.09 11.80
C VAL A 150 11.99 -7.75 12.76
N GLY A 151 12.29 -7.65 14.05
CA GLY A 151 11.33 -7.91 15.12
C GLY A 151 10.51 -6.66 15.45
N ARG A 152 9.27 -6.82 15.93
CA ARG A 152 8.36 -5.71 16.29
C ARG A 152 8.87 -4.81 17.43
N ARG A 153 9.92 -5.21 18.16
CA ARG A 153 10.56 -4.41 19.24
C ARG A 153 11.87 -3.71 18.82
N ASN A 154 12.16 -3.60 17.51
CA ASN A 154 13.36 -2.93 17.00
C ASN A 154 13.09 -1.50 16.51
#